data_AF-A0A2E8E4E7-F1
#
_entry.id   AF-A0A2E8E4E7-F1
#
_cell.length_a   1.000
_cell.length_b   1.000
_cell.length_c   1.000
_cell.angle_alpha   90.00
_cell.angle_beta   90.00
_cell.angle_gamma   90.00
#
_symmetry.space_group_name_H-M   'P 1'
#
loop_
_entity.id
_entity.type
_entity.pdbx_description
1 polymer ?
#
loop_
_entity_poly.entity_id
_entity_poly.type
_entity_poly.pdbx_seq_one_letter_code
_entity_poly.pdbx_strand_id
1 'polypeptide(L)'
;MFKTPVCVLVLVLVVLSPVSAGAQTPATDPISVLESYVGRYELTPTFHLSVTRVGGAIYVQATGQPRAQLTPRVGHEFVIVGGSLRVIFGVRPDTGEVIDLLFEQGGLGRRAVKLADVAIPPAPTRVELPVDVLARYVGAYEEQPGFGITVTQTGDLLMAQVTELAAAAIYPESGTEFFYEDTGARITFRFDETGAVTTLTLHQGGAALEMRRVEK
;
A
#
# COMPACT_ATOMS: atom_id res chain seq x y z
N MET A 1 21.64 -71.70 -56.77
CA MET A 1 20.71 -72.72 -56.27
C MET A 1 20.39 -72.38 -54.82
N PHE A 2 19.09 -72.33 -54.47
CA PHE A 2 18.49 -71.80 -53.23
C PHE A 2 19.05 -72.34 -51.90
N LYS A 3 19.09 -71.52 -50.84
CA LYS A 3 18.15 -71.55 -49.68
C LYS A 3 18.61 -70.65 -48.51
N THR A 4 17.68 -69.85 -48.00
CA THR A 4 17.66 -69.24 -46.64
C THR A 4 17.68 -70.35 -45.56
N PRO A 5 18.04 -70.05 -44.29
CA PRO A 5 17.03 -69.59 -43.34
C PRO A 5 17.48 -68.52 -42.32
N VAL A 6 16.44 -67.95 -41.70
CA VAL A 6 16.35 -66.88 -40.69
C VAL A 6 16.67 -67.40 -39.28
N CYS A 7 17.21 -66.56 -38.38
CA CYS A 7 16.79 -66.42 -36.96
C CYS A 7 17.68 -65.40 -36.20
N VAL A 8 17.23 -64.15 -36.08
CA VAL A 8 16.65 -63.49 -34.88
C VAL A 8 17.71 -62.84 -33.97
N LEU A 9 17.86 -61.53 -34.19
CA LEU A 9 18.53 -60.55 -33.33
C LEU A 9 17.52 -60.06 -32.28
N VAL A 10 17.76 -60.34 -31.00
CA VAL A 10 16.98 -59.74 -29.90
C VAL A 10 17.58 -58.37 -29.58
N LEU A 11 16.93 -57.32 -30.06
CA LEU A 11 17.20 -55.93 -29.70
C LEU A 11 16.33 -55.56 -28.49
N VAL A 12 16.95 -55.29 -27.34
CA VAL A 12 16.27 -54.72 -26.18
C VAL A 12 15.95 -53.25 -26.49
N LEU A 13 14.67 -52.96 -26.71
CA LEU A 13 14.16 -51.62 -26.94
C LEU A 13 13.83 -51.00 -25.58
N VAL A 14 14.62 -50.01 -25.16
CA VAL A 14 14.29 -49.15 -24.02
C VAL A 14 13.05 -48.36 -24.40
N VAL A 15 11.92 -48.68 -23.78
CA VAL A 15 10.68 -47.90 -23.92
C VAL A 15 10.87 -46.61 -23.14
N LEU A 16 11.23 -45.53 -23.86
CA LEU A 16 11.08 -44.18 -23.36
C LEU A 16 9.57 -43.88 -23.34
N SER A 17 8.93 -44.03 -22.18
CA SER A 17 7.62 -43.44 -21.96
C SER A 17 7.70 -41.94 -22.22
N PRO A 18 6.76 -41.33 -22.98
CA PRO A 18 6.70 -39.88 -23.04
C PRO A 18 6.37 -39.37 -21.63
N VAL A 19 7.24 -38.54 -21.07
CA VAL A 19 6.87 -37.69 -19.94
C VAL A 19 5.70 -36.84 -20.43
N SER A 20 4.53 -37.07 -19.85
CA SER A 20 3.35 -36.26 -20.12
C SER A 20 3.71 -34.83 -19.73
N ALA A 21 3.70 -33.93 -20.71
CA ALA A 21 3.78 -32.50 -20.48
C ALA A 21 2.54 -32.09 -19.69
N GLY A 22 2.63 -32.17 -18.37
CA GLY A 22 1.72 -31.48 -17.47
C GLY A 22 1.75 -30.01 -17.85
N ALA A 23 0.56 -29.47 -18.10
CA ALA A 23 0.32 -28.10 -18.53
C ALA A 23 1.24 -27.13 -17.78
N GLN A 24 2.21 -26.56 -18.49
CA GLN A 24 2.82 -25.32 -18.06
C GLN A 24 1.70 -24.28 -18.17
N THR A 25 1.13 -23.92 -17.03
CA THR A 25 0.27 -22.74 -16.89
C THR A 25 0.99 -21.60 -17.61
N PRO A 26 0.33 -20.84 -18.51
CA PRO A 26 0.98 -19.70 -19.13
C PRO A 26 1.50 -18.81 -18.01
N ALA A 27 2.79 -18.50 -18.06
CA ALA A 27 3.41 -17.56 -17.15
C ALA A 27 2.78 -16.19 -17.42
N THR A 28 1.66 -15.91 -16.76
CA THR A 28 1.16 -14.55 -16.62
C THR A 28 2.27 -13.78 -15.93
N ASP A 29 2.82 -12.77 -16.60
CA ASP A 29 3.88 -11.95 -16.04
C ASP A 29 3.55 -11.61 -14.58
N PRO A 30 4.37 -12.03 -13.61
CA PRO A 30 4.04 -11.86 -12.19
C PRO A 30 3.82 -10.39 -11.83
N ILE A 31 4.40 -9.48 -12.61
CA ILE A 31 4.19 -8.03 -12.54
C ILE A 31 2.75 -7.63 -12.89
N SER A 32 2.20 -8.16 -13.99
CA SER A 32 0.84 -7.84 -14.46
C SER A 32 -0.23 -8.36 -13.50
N VAL A 33 0.05 -9.45 -12.77
CA VAL A 33 -0.83 -9.96 -11.72
C VAL A 33 -0.81 -9.06 -10.49
N LEU A 34 0.36 -8.54 -10.09
CA LEU A 34 0.44 -7.63 -8.95
C LEU A 34 -0.28 -6.29 -9.21
N GLU A 35 -0.19 -5.77 -10.44
CA GLU A 35 -0.92 -4.57 -10.87
C GLU A 35 -2.44 -4.76 -10.79
N SER A 36 -2.98 -5.96 -11.02
CA SER A 36 -4.44 -6.16 -10.92
C SER A 36 -4.97 -6.05 -9.49
N TYR A 37 -4.13 -6.29 -8.48
CA TYR A 37 -4.46 -6.12 -7.06
C TYR A 37 -4.40 -4.67 -6.59
N VAL A 38 -3.72 -3.81 -7.33
CA VAL A 38 -3.59 -2.38 -7.02
C VAL A 38 -4.98 -1.75 -7.08
N GLY A 39 -5.35 -1.05 -6.00
CA GLY A 39 -6.63 -0.34 -5.89
C GLY A 39 -7.00 0.02 -4.45
N ARG A 40 -8.19 0.61 -4.31
CA ARG A 40 -8.82 0.87 -3.01
C ARG A 40 -9.94 -0.12 -2.77
N TYR A 41 -9.98 -0.68 -1.56
CA TYR A 41 -10.97 -1.66 -1.13
C TYR A 41 -11.74 -1.11 0.07
N GLU A 42 -13.05 -1.04 -0.02
CA GLU A 42 -13.91 -0.48 1.02
C GLU A 42 -14.37 -1.55 2.01
N LEU A 43 -14.06 -1.37 3.29
CA LEU A 43 -14.56 -2.21 4.38
C LEU A 43 -15.80 -1.58 5.05
N THR A 44 -15.79 -0.25 5.16
CA THR A 44 -16.91 0.62 5.52
C THR A 44 -16.73 1.96 4.79
N PRO A 45 -17.75 2.85 4.73
CA PRO A 45 -17.63 4.14 4.03
C PRO A 45 -16.48 5.05 4.50
N THR A 46 -15.97 4.84 5.72
CA THR A 46 -14.86 5.62 6.31
C THR A 46 -13.59 4.79 6.52
N PHE A 47 -13.61 3.50 6.19
CA PHE A 47 -12.49 2.61 6.41
C PHE A 47 -12.16 1.81 5.15
N HIS A 48 -10.99 2.12 4.58
CA HIS A 48 -10.55 1.57 3.32
C HIS A 48 -9.19 0.89 3.49
N LEU A 49 -8.95 -0.12 2.67
CA LEU A 49 -7.64 -0.73 2.48
C LEU A 49 -7.12 -0.24 1.13
N SER A 50 -5.97 0.43 1.11
CA SER A 50 -5.29 0.83 -0.12
C SER A 50 -4.19 -0.18 -0.41
N VAL A 51 -4.23 -0.78 -1.59
CA VAL A 51 -3.18 -1.68 -2.09
C VAL A 51 -2.38 -0.94 -3.13
N THR A 52 -1.09 -0.74 -2.87
CA THR A 52 -0.16 -0.01 -3.73
C THR A 52 1.00 -0.91 -4.13
N ARG A 53 1.60 -0.63 -5.29
CA ARG A 53 2.80 -1.34 -5.75
C ARG A 53 3.98 -0.38 -5.75
N VAL A 54 5.10 -0.82 -5.17
CA VAL A 54 6.39 -0.11 -5.26
C VAL A 54 7.42 -1.12 -5.75
N GLY A 55 7.90 -0.94 -6.98
CA GLY A 55 8.82 -1.87 -7.63
C GLY A 55 8.22 -3.28 -7.78
N GLY A 56 8.86 -4.29 -7.19
CA GLY A 56 8.41 -5.69 -7.25
C GLY A 56 7.47 -6.12 -6.12
N ALA A 57 7.15 -5.23 -5.18
CA ALA A 57 6.36 -5.55 -4.00
C ALA A 57 5.02 -4.78 -3.98
N ILE A 58 4.01 -5.39 -3.36
CA ILE A 58 2.76 -4.72 -3.04
C ILE A 58 2.64 -4.50 -1.54
N TYR A 59 1.98 -3.40 -1.18
CA TYR A 59 1.78 -2.96 0.19
C TYR A 59 0.29 -2.79 0.41
N VAL A 60 -0.19 -3.25 1.56
CA VAL A 60 -1.53 -2.92 2.04
C VAL A 60 -1.42 -1.84 3.10
N GLN A 61 -2.32 -0.89 3.05
CA GLN A 61 -2.41 0.17 4.02
C GLN A 61 -3.87 0.36 4.42
N ALA A 62 -4.18 0.10 5.68
CA ALA A 62 -5.48 0.46 6.22
C ALA A 62 -5.54 1.96 6.50
N THR A 63 -6.73 2.54 6.37
CA THR A 63 -7.04 3.91 6.78
C THR A 63 -6.34 4.25 8.11
N GLY A 64 -5.40 5.19 8.05
CA GLY A 64 -4.70 5.73 9.21
C GLY A 64 -3.65 4.83 9.86
N GLN A 65 -3.34 3.68 9.27
CA GLN A 65 -2.30 2.78 9.73
C GLN A 65 -1.05 2.87 8.86
N PRO A 66 0.12 2.46 9.38
CA PRO A 66 1.30 2.27 8.56
C PRO A 66 1.05 1.28 7.42
N ARG A 67 1.66 1.52 6.27
CA ARG A 67 1.66 0.52 5.20
C ARG A 67 2.46 -0.72 5.62
N ALA A 68 2.03 -1.88 5.13
CA ALA A 68 2.63 -3.15 5.44
C ALA A 68 2.91 -3.93 4.15
N GLN A 69 4.12 -4.44 4.00
CA GLN A 69 4.50 -5.20 2.81
C GLN A 69 3.80 -6.56 2.81
N LEU A 70 3.14 -6.88 1.70
CA LEU A 70 2.52 -8.17 1.47
C LEU A 70 3.51 -9.11 0.78
N THR A 71 3.69 -10.29 1.36
CA THR A 71 4.47 -11.40 0.79
C THR A 71 3.50 -12.40 0.16
N PRO A 72 3.70 -12.77 -1.11
CA PRO A 72 2.86 -13.77 -1.77
C PRO A 72 2.99 -15.12 -1.08
N ARG A 73 1.89 -15.87 -0.96
CA ARG A 73 1.88 -17.27 -0.55
C ARG A 73 1.49 -18.16 -1.72
N VAL A 74 0.19 -18.43 -1.87
CA VAL A 74 -0.35 -19.33 -2.89
C VAL A 74 -1.55 -18.67 -3.55
N GLY A 75 -1.64 -18.77 -4.87
CA GLY A 75 -2.73 -18.15 -5.64
C GLY A 75 -2.83 -16.65 -5.36
N HIS A 76 -3.95 -16.23 -4.78
CA HIS A 76 -4.28 -14.83 -4.47
C HIS A 76 -4.13 -14.50 -2.98
N GLU A 77 -3.48 -15.38 -2.20
CA GLU A 77 -3.21 -15.21 -0.77
C GLU A 77 -1.85 -14.54 -0.54
N PHE A 78 -1.87 -13.55 0.34
CA PHE A 78 -0.73 -12.81 0.82
C PHE A 78 -0.75 -12.74 2.35
N VAL A 79 0.44 -12.59 2.94
CA VAL A 79 0.61 -12.33 4.37
C VAL A 79 1.51 -11.11 4.59
N ILE A 80 1.35 -10.43 5.72
CA ILE A 80 2.33 -9.41 6.08
C ILE A 80 3.63 -10.06 6.55
N VAL A 81 4.76 -9.46 6.18
CA VAL A 81 6.06 -9.78 6.79
C VAL A 81 5.99 -9.59 8.31
N GLY A 82 6.33 -10.64 9.07
CA GLY A 82 6.40 -10.58 10.54
C GLY A 82 5.06 -10.51 11.27
N GLY A 83 3.92 -10.75 10.58
CA GLY A 83 2.58 -10.67 11.16
C GLY A 83 1.69 -11.88 10.86
N SER A 84 0.47 -11.86 11.39
CA SER A 84 -0.54 -12.91 11.20
C SER A 84 -1.73 -12.50 10.32
N LEU A 85 -1.76 -11.25 9.85
CA LEU A 85 -2.79 -10.79 8.92
C LEU A 85 -2.62 -11.53 7.58
N ARG A 86 -3.72 -12.14 7.15
CA ARG A 86 -3.89 -12.71 5.82
C ARG A 86 -4.73 -11.78 4.96
N VAL A 87 -4.32 -11.65 3.71
CA VAL A 87 -4.99 -10.88 2.67
C VAL A 87 -5.24 -11.83 1.50
N ILE A 88 -6.50 -12.03 1.12
CA ILE A 88 -6.86 -12.90 0.00
C ILE A 88 -7.67 -12.08 -1.00
N PHE A 89 -7.18 -11.93 -2.23
CA PHE A 89 -7.91 -11.21 -3.27
C PHE A 89 -8.97 -12.10 -3.91
N GLY A 90 -10.22 -11.63 -3.92
CA GLY A 90 -11.32 -12.26 -4.63
C GLY A 90 -11.23 -11.94 -6.11
N VAL A 91 -10.93 -12.97 -6.91
CA VAL A 91 -10.84 -12.87 -8.37
C VAL A 91 -12.03 -13.56 -8.99
N ARG A 92 -12.69 -12.88 -9.93
CA ARG A 92 -13.80 -13.44 -10.69
C ARG A 92 -13.25 -14.50 -11.65
N PRO A 93 -13.70 -15.77 -11.59
CA PRO A 93 -13.07 -16.87 -12.33
C PRO A 93 -13.22 -16.79 -13.85
N ASP A 94 -14.29 -16.17 -14.35
CA ASP A 94 -14.58 -16.02 -15.78
C ASP A 94 -13.82 -14.86 -16.44
N THR A 95 -13.58 -13.77 -15.72
CA THR A 95 -12.92 -12.57 -16.27
C THR A 95 -11.50 -12.35 -15.77
N GLY A 96 -11.10 -12.97 -14.66
CA GLY A 96 -9.86 -12.66 -13.95
C GLY A 96 -9.87 -11.31 -13.23
N GLU A 97 -11.03 -10.65 -13.13
CA GLU A 97 -11.18 -9.35 -12.48
C GLU A 97 -11.07 -9.48 -10.94
N VAL A 98 -10.26 -8.63 -10.31
CA VAL A 98 -10.21 -8.53 -8.85
C VAL A 98 -11.40 -7.70 -8.38
N ILE A 99 -12.29 -8.29 -7.58
CA ILE A 99 -13.57 -7.66 -7.17
C ILE A 99 -13.64 -7.37 -5.66
N ASP A 100 -12.88 -8.10 -4.85
CA ASP A 100 -12.84 -7.90 -3.41
C ASP A 100 -11.49 -8.30 -2.80
N LEU A 101 -11.34 -8.01 -1.51
CA LEU A 101 -10.22 -8.42 -0.67
C LEU A 101 -10.77 -8.94 0.65
N LEU A 102 -10.45 -10.16 1.02
CA LEU A 102 -10.70 -10.72 2.35
C LEU A 102 -9.51 -10.41 3.28
N PHE A 103 -9.78 -9.61 4.30
CA PHE A 103 -8.84 -9.21 5.34
C PHE A 103 -9.09 -10.07 6.59
N GLU A 104 -8.15 -10.95 6.95
CA GLU A 104 -8.28 -11.88 8.07
C GLU A 104 -7.24 -11.63 9.15
N GLN A 105 -7.68 -11.24 10.34
CA GLN A 105 -6.83 -11.07 11.52
C GLN A 105 -7.34 -11.96 12.66
N GLY A 106 -6.46 -12.80 13.20
CA GLY A 106 -6.80 -13.67 14.34
C GLY A 106 -7.96 -14.64 14.06
N GLY A 107 -8.16 -15.05 12.81
CA GLY A 107 -9.27 -15.92 12.39
C GLY A 107 -10.59 -15.19 12.14
N LEU A 108 -10.65 -13.86 12.30
CA LEU A 108 -11.80 -13.05 11.95
C LEU A 108 -11.58 -12.41 10.57
N GLY A 109 -12.32 -12.90 9.58
CA GLY A 109 -12.29 -12.40 8.20
C GLY A 109 -13.35 -11.31 7.94
N ARG A 110 -12.96 -10.24 7.25
CA ARG A 110 -13.87 -9.20 6.74
C ARG A 110 -13.60 -8.95 5.26
N ARG A 111 -14.65 -8.89 4.44
CA ARG A 111 -14.52 -8.60 3.01
C ARG A 111 -14.58 -7.10 2.76
N ALA A 112 -13.66 -6.61 1.94
CA ALA A 112 -13.62 -5.25 1.44
C ALA A 112 -13.87 -5.25 -0.07
N VAL A 113 -14.87 -4.51 -0.54
CA VAL A 113 -15.24 -4.47 -1.96
C VAL A 113 -14.23 -3.59 -2.70
N LYS A 114 -13.72 -4.05 -3.86
CA LYS A 114 -12.85 -3.20 -4.68
C LYS A 114 -13.68 -2.06 -5.25
N LEU A 115 -13.27 -0.82 -4.96
CA LEU A 115 -13.91 0.36 -5.53
C LEU A 115 -13.47 0.48 -6.99
N ALA A 116 -14.45 0.51 -7.90
CA ALA A 116 -14.20 0.69 -9.34
C ALA A 116 -13.55 2.05 -9.59
N ASP A 117 -12.48 2.06 -10.39
CA ASP A 117 -11.84 3.26 -10.96
C ASP A 117 -11.63 4.46 -10.01
N VAL A 118 -11.21 4.20 -8.77
CA VAL A 118 -10.48 5.23 -8.02
C VAL A 118 -9.03 5.10 -8.43
N ALA A 119 -8.58 5.94 -9.36
CA ALA A 119 -7.17 6.15 -9.61
C ALA A 119 -6.49 6.27 -8.24
N ILE A 120 -5.55 5.36 -7.94
CA ILE A 120 -4.75 5.51 -6.73
C ILE A 120 -4.08 6.87 -6.87
N PRO A 121 -4.34 7.83 -5.96
CA PRO A 121 -3.66 9.11 -6.05
C PRO A 121 -2.16 8.80 -6.09
N PRO A 122 -1.41 9.36 -7.06
CA PRO A 122 0.00 9.08 -7.19
C PRO A 122 0.67 9.27 -5.83
N ALA A 123 1.66 8.43 -5.54
CA ALA A 123 2.44 8.57 -4.32
C ALA A 123 2.91 10.03 -4.20
N PRO A 124 2.77 10.66 -3.04
CA PRO A 124 3.14 12.06 -2.86
C PRO A 124 4.61 12.23 -3.23
N THR A 125 4.90 13.25 -4.02
CA THR A 125 6.28 13.56 -4.42
C THR A 125 6.83 14.57 -3.45
N ARG A 126 7.96 14.24 -2.81
CA ARG A 126 8.67 15.18 -1.93
C ARG A 126 9.23 16.34 -2.77
N VAL A 127 8.94 17.55 -2.33
CA VAL A 127 9.65 18.76 -2.78
C VAL A 127 10.67 19.19 -1.74
N GLU A 128 11.61 20.05 -2.10
CA GLU A 128 12.51 20.69 -1.14
C GLU A 128 12.02 22.12 -0.87
N LEU A 129 11.86 22.45 0.41
CA LEU A 129 11.59 23.81 0.86
C LEU A 129 12.81 24.36 1.62
N PRO A 130 13.17 25.64 1.44
CA PRO A 130 14.23 26.27 2.22
C PRO A 130 13.97 26.17 3.73
N VAL A 131 15.05 26.06 4.51
CA VAL A 131 15.00 25.93 5.98
C VAL A 131 14.24 27.09 6.64
N ASP A 132 14.38 28.31 6.13
CA ASP A 132 13.69 29.51 6.60
C ASP A 132 12.18 29.50 6.28
N VAL A 133 11.78 28.80 5.20
CA VAL A 133 10.36 28.58 4.87
C VAL A 133 9.77 27.56 5.84
N LEU A 134 10.49 26.47 6.13
CA LEU A 134 10.05 25.44 7.07
C LEU A 134 9.83 25.98 8.49
N ALA A 135 10.61 26.97 8.93
CA ALA A 135 10.45 27.61 10.23
C ALA A 135 9.04 28.22 10.44
N ARG A 136 8.32 28.57 9.37
CA ARG A 136 6.99 29.20 9.44
C ARG A 136 5.90 28.27 9.97
N TYR A 137 6.06 26.96 9.75
CA TYR A 137 5.08 25.93 10.16
C TYR A 137 5.31 25.44 11.60
N VAL A 138 6.43 25.78 12.23
CA VAL A 138 6.75 25.38 13.61
C VAL A 138 5.75 26.02 14.58
N GLY A 139 5.16 25.22 15.46
CA GLY A 139 4.16 25.68 16.41
C GLY A 139 3.31 24.56 16.98
N ALA A 140 2.42 24.93 17.91
CA ALA A 140 1.39 24.04 18.43
C ALA A 140 0.06 24.33 17.74
N TYR A 141 -0.65 23.28 17.36
CA TYR A 141 -1.96 23.34 16.70
C TYR A 141 -2.93 22.48 17.50
N GLU A 142 -4.02 23.05 17.97
CA GLU A 142 -5.00 22.35 18.81
C GLU A 142 -6.38 22.33 18.16
N GLU A 143 -7.07 21.20 18.28
CA GLU A 143 -8.51 21.13 18.00
C GLU A 143 -9.31 21.48 19.25
N GLN A 144 -8.85 21.00 20.41
CA GLN A 144 -9.39 21.30 21.73
C GLN A 144 -8.24 21.33 22.76
N PRO A 145 -8.44 21.95 23.93
CA PRO A 145 -7.40 22.04 24.95
C PRO A 145 -6.80 20.67 25.29
N GLY A 146 -5.50 20.53 25.10
CA GLY A 146 -4.76 19.30 25.40
C GLY A 146 -4.72 18.26 24.28
N PHE A 147 -5.43 18.45 23.16
CA PHE A 147 -5.36 17.55 22.00
C PHE A 147 -5.01 18.31 20.71
N GLY A 148 -3.91 17.89 20.07
CA GLY A 148 -3.41 18.56 18.89
C GLY A 148 -2.15 17.96 18.29
N ILE A 149 -1.51 18.75 17.44
CA ILE A 149 -0.22 18.44 16.80
C ILE A 149 0.78 19.54 17.14
N THR A 150 1.94 19.15 17.66
CA THR A 150 3.11 20.04 17.77
C THR A 150 4.04 19.78 16.60
N VAL A 151 4.31 20.82 15.81
CA VAL A 151 5.28 20.78 14.71
C VAL A 151 6.58 21.42 15.19
N THR A 152 7.67 20.69 15.09
CA THR A 152 9.02 21.15 15.43
C THR A 152 9.95 20.97 14.23
N GLN A 153 11.05 21.70 14.20
CA GLN A 153 12.05 21.59 13.15
C GLN A 153 13.33 20.95 13.70
N THR A 154 13.82 19.93 13.01
CA THR A 154 15.11 19.27 13.28
C THR A 154 15.96 19.37 12.01
N GLY A 155 16.85 20.36 11.95
CA GLY A 155 17.63 20.65 10.74
C GLY A 155 16.75 21.11 9.58
N ASP A 156 16.75 20.35 8.49
CA ASP A 156 16.00 20.58 7.26
C ASP A 156 14.66 19.82 7.21
N LEU A 157 14.25 19.20 8.33
CA LEU A 157 13.05 18.37 8.40
C LEU A 157 12.09 18.85 9.49
N LEU A 158 10.79 18.74 9.22
CA LEU A 158 9.74 19.00 10.20
C LEU A 158 9.28 17.69 10.84
N MET A 159 9.25 17.68 12.17
CA MET A 159 8.69 16.62 12.99
C MET A 159 7.30 17.05 13.46
N ALA A 160 6.28 16.23 13.21
CA ALA A 160 4.95 16.43 13.72
C ALA A 160 4.66 15.39 14.81
N GLN A 161 4.26 15.87 15.99
CA GLN A 161 3.89 15.05 17.13
C GLN A 161 2.42 15.27 17.45
N VAL A 162 1.60 14.25 17.20
CA VAL A 162 0.23 14.19 17.73
C VAL A 162 0.32 13.94 19.24
N THR A 163 -0.58 14.56 20.03
CA THR A 163 -0.69 14.31 21.49
C THR A 163 -0.61 12.82 21.81
N GLU A 164 0.21 12.47 22.81
CA GLU A 164 0.45 11.10 23.31
C GLU A 164 1.07 10.11 22.29
N LEU A 165 1.38 10.53 21.07
CA LEU A 165 2.11 9.74 20.09
C LEU A 165 3.56 10.17 19.99
N ALA A 166 4.38 9.27 19.43
CA ALA A 166 5.75 9.62 19.04
C ALA A 166 5.73 10.63 17.88
N ALA A 167 6.73 11.51 17.85
CA ALA A 167 6.92 12.42 16.74
C ALA A 167 7.29 11.64 15.47
N ALA A 168 6.75 12.05 14.33
CA ALA A 168 7.05 11.47 13.02
C ALA A 168 7.44 12.57 12.03
N ALA A 169 8.26 12.18 11.04
CA ALA A 169 8.66 13.08 9.97
C ALA A 169 7.48 13.42 9.06
N ILE A 170 7.37 14.70 8.71
CA ILE A 170 6.49 15.17 7.64
C ILE A 170 7.33 15.81 6.54
N TYR A 171 6.95 15.51 5.30
CA TYR A 171 7.67 15.93 4.11
C TYR A 171 6.79 16.85 3.27
N PRO A 172 7.32 17.95 2.73
CA PRO A 172 6.51 18.83 1.90
C PRO A 172 6.21 18.16 0.56
N GLU A 173 4.94 18.18 0.16
CA GLU A 173 4.44 17.89 -1.19
C GLU A 173 4.26 19.19 -1.98
N SER A 174 4.01 20.31 -1.29
CA SER A 174 3.97 21.66 -1.84
C SER A 174 4.33 22.71 -0.79
N GLY A 175 4.17 24.01 -1.09
CA GLY A 175 4.33 25.08 -0.10
C GLY A 175 3.26 25.10 1.01
N THR A 176 2.21 24.29 0.92
CA THR A 176 1.14 24.23 1.93
C THR A 176 0.73 22.82 2.32
N GLU A 177 1.11 21.82 1.53
CA GLU A 177 0.78 20.41 1.71
C GLU A 177 2.00 19.63 2.18
N PHE A 178 1.82 18.83 3.21
CA PHE A 178 2.83 17.93 3.77
C PHE A 178 2.23 16.53 3.91
N PHE A 179 3.07 15.51 3.94
CA PHE A 179 2.63 14.13 4.09
C PHE A 179 3.54 13.33 5.00
N TYR A 180 2.98 12.29 5.61
CA TYR A 180 3.70 11.26 6.32
C TYR A 180 4.00 10.09 5.37
N GLU A 181 5.27 9.73 5.22
CA GLU A 181 5.69 8.62 4.32
C GLU A 181 5.11 7.26 4.74
N ASP A 182 4.95 7.02 6.04
CA ASP A 182 4.58 5.71 6.57
C ASP A 182 3.07 5.48 6.61
N THR A 183 2.29 6.52 6.92
CA THR A 183 0.86 6.41 7.22
C THR A 183 -0.04 6.99 6.15
N GLY A 184 0.52 7.55 5.07
CA GLY A 184 -0.23 8.18 3.97
C GLY A 184 -1.17 9.30 4.40
N ALA A 185 -1.04 9.78 5.65
CA ALA A 185 -1.76 10.94 6.14
C ALA A 185 -1.14 12.20 5.51
N ARG A 186 -1.98 13.21 5.31
CA ARG A 186 -1.56 14.51 4.81
C ARG A 186 -1.87 15.59 5.83
N ILE A 187 -1.12 16.67 5.74
CA ILE A 187 -1.33 17.91 6.49
C ILE A 187 -1.44 19.05 5.49
N THR A 188 -2.51 19.81 5.60
CA THR A 188 -2.67 21.07 4.87
C THR A 188 -2.53 22.23 5.85
N PHE A 189 -1.61 23.14 5.59
CA PHE A 189 -1.48 24.39 6.33
C PHE A 189 -2.25 25.51 5.63
N ARG A 190 -2.98 26.32 6.39
CA ARG A 190 -3.55 27.58 5.86
C ARG A 190 -2.86 28.77 6.48
N PHE A 191 -2.80 29.82 5.67
CA PHE A 191 -2.18 31.09 6.00
C PHE A 191 -3.24 32.18 6.07
N ASP A 192 -3.00 33.21 6.88
CA ASP A 192 -3.75 34.45 6.81
C ASP A 192 -3.22 35.39 5.71
N GLU A 193 -3.82 36.58 5.61
CA GLU A 193 -3.45 37.62 4.64
C GLU A 193 -2.03 38.18 4.87
N THR A 194 -1.45 37.98 6.05
CA THR A 194 -0.09 38.41 6.39
C THR A 194 0.97 37.37 6.03
N GLY A 195 0.53 36.16 5.64
CA GLY A 195 1.41 35.03 5.36
C GLY A 195 1.82 34.25 6.61
N ALA A 196 1.13 34.42 7.74
CA ALA A 196 1.33 33.61 8.94
C ALA A 196 0.44 32.37 8.90
N VAL A 197 0.99 31.21 9.31
CA VAL A 197 0.22 29.97 9.41
C VAL A 197 -0.79 30.10 10.56
N THR A 198 -2.07 29.83 10.28
CA THR A 198 -3.17 29.94 11.24
C THR A 198 -3.80 28.60 11.60
N THR A 199 -3.77 27.64 10.68
CA THR A 199 -4.42 26.33 10.84
C THR A 199 -3.61 25.22 10.20
N LEU A 200 -3.76 24.04 10.79
CA LEU A 200 -3.25 22.77 10.32
C LEU A 200 -4.44 21.82 10.21
N THR A 201 -4.69 21.25 9.04
CA THR A 201 -5.72 20.22 8.84
C THR A 201 -5.07 18.86 8.62
N LEU A 202 -5.33 17.90 9.50
CA LEU A 202 -4.89 16.51 9.35
C LEU A 202 -5.90 15.75 8.49
N HIS A 203 -5.43 15.22 7.37
CA HIS A 203 -6.20 14.37 6.47
C HIS A 203 -5.75 12.92 6.63
N GLN A 204 -6.63 12.08 7.20
CA GLN A 204 -6.31 10.68 7.44
C GLN A 204 -7.59 9.86 7.29
N GLY A 205 -7.52 8.78 6.51
CA GLY A 205 -8.63 7.84 6.44
C GLY A 205 -9.89 8.30 5.73
N GLY A 206 -9.83 9.40 4.98
CA GLY A 206 -11.01 10.06 4.44
C GLY A 206 -11.66 11.07 5.40
N ALA A 207 -11.16 11.18 6.64
CA ALA A 207 -11.52 12.26 7.55
C ALA A 207 -10.55 13.44 7.41
N ALA A 208 -11.02 14.62 7.79
CA ALA A 208 -10.23 15.84 7.89
C ALA A 208 -10.49 16.47 9.27
N LEU A 209 -9.42 16.75 10.02
CA LEU A 209 -9.47 17.35 11.35
C LEU A 209 -8.70 18.66 11.35
N GLU A 210 -9.42 19.77 11.46
CA GLU A 210 -8.82 21.11 11.51
C GLU A 210 -8.36 21.45 12.94
N MET A 211 -7.15 21.98 13.07
CA MET A 211 -6.53 22.41 14.32
C MET A 211 -6.04 23.84 14.18
N ARG A 212 -6.37 24.71 15.14
CA ARG A 212 -5.94 26.11 15.15
C ARG A 212 -4.57 26.23 15.77
N ARG A 213 -3.73 27.08 15.17
CA ARG A 213 -2.45 27.44 15.79
C ARG A 213 -2.71 28.16 17.10
N VAL A 214 -2.03 27.72 18.16
CA VAL A 214 -2.06 28.35 19.47
C VAL A 214 -0.68 28.93 19.78
N GLU A 215 -0.67 30.12 20.38
CA GLU A 215 0.56 30.65 20.98
C GLU A 215 0.81 29.88 22.27
N LYS A 216 2.03 29.34 22.41
CA LYS A 216 2.49 28.67 23.63
C LYS A 216 3.40 29.59 24.42
#